data_AF-A0AAV5VVF4-F1
#
_entry.id   AF-A0AAV5VVF4-F1
#
_cell.length_a   1.000
_cell.length_b   1.000
_cell.length_c   1.000
_cell.angle_alpha   90.00
_cell.angle_beta   90.00
_cell.angle_gamma   90.00
#
_symmetry.space_group_name_H-M   'P 1'
#
loop_
_entity.id
_entity.type
_entity.pdbx_description
1 polymer ?
#
loop_
_entity_poly.entity_id
_entity_poly.type
_entity_poly.pdbx_seq_one_letter_code
_entity_poly.pdbx_strand_id
1 'polypeptide(L)'
;LQMLYFNWMNTTLTDKYWPIFEVVYLLEIATILTCIIGSPFAAYGITHASPLHRNFRIIFLLVVFHMNIGAFSRLALIYNQVL
;
A
#
# COMPACT_ATOMS: atom_id res chain seq x y z
N LEU A 1 -12.44 9.31 20.76
CA LEU A 1 -11.53 9.20 21.93
C LEU A 1 -10.44 8.15 21.72
N GLN A 2 -10.76 6.90 21.36
CA GLN A 2 -9.73 5.87 21.10
C GLN A 2 -8.79 6.19 19.91
N MET A 3 -9.31 6.73 18.80
CA MET A 3 -8.46 7.12 17.65
C MET A 3 -7.51 8.28 17.98
N LEU A 4 -8.01 9.33 18.65
CA LEU A 4 -7.20 10.46 19.13
C LEU A 4 -6.06 10.02 20.06
N TYR A 5 -6.31 9.03 20.92
CA TYR A 5 -5.29 8.47 21.81
C TYR A 5 -4.21 7.70 21.04
N PHE A 6 -4.59 6.95 20.00
CA PHE A 6 -3.65 6.24 19.12
C PHE A 6 -2.79 7.21 18.32
N ASN A 7 -3.37 8.26 17.76
CA ASN A 7 -2.61 9.27 17.03
C ASN A 7 -1.63 9.96 17.98
N TRP A 8 -2.08 10.47 19.13
CA TRP A 8 -1.22 11.12 20.13
C TRP A 8 -0.08 10.21 20.63
N MET A 9 -0.36 8.92 20.85
CA MET A 9 0.66 7.95 21.26
C MET A 9 1.68 7.69 20.14
N ASN A 10 1.23 7.66 18.88
CA ASN A 10 2.13 7.48 17.75
C ASN A 10 3.02 8.72 17.58
N THR A 11 2.47 9.94 17.63
CA THR A 11 3.25 11.19 17.55
C THR A 11 4.28 11.27 18.68
N THR A 12 3.88 11.00 19.93
CA THR A 12 4.80 11.08 21.08
C THR A 12 5.93 10.05 21.05
N LEU A 13 5.74 8.90 20.39
CA LEU A 13 6.77 7.89 20.22
C LEU A 13 7.69 8.18 19.03
N THR A 14 7.17 8.76 17.94
CA THR A 14 7.93 8.99 16.70
C THR A 14 8.62 10.35 16.62
N ASP A 15 8.16 11.36 17.37
CA ASP A 15 8.73 12.72 17.35
C ASP A 15 10.22 12.76 17.70
N LYS A 16 10.64 11.89 18.63
CA LYS A 16 12.04 11.78 19.07
C LYS A 16 12.99 11.32 17.97
N TYR A 17 12.45 10.71 16.91
CA TYR A 17 13.20 10.12 15.81
C TYR A 17 13.04 10.93 14.51
N TRP A 18 12.61 12.20 14.61
CA TRP A 18 12.63 13.11 13.49
C TRP A 18 14.08 13.23 12.93
N PRO A 19 14.30 13.13 11.61
CA PRO A 19 13.32 13.05 10.51
C PRO A 19 13.07 11.62 9.97
N ILE A 20 13.58 10.57 10.60
CA ILE A 20 13.62 9.21 10.06
C ILE A 20 12.20 8.68 9.75
N PHE A 21 11.25 8.90 10.66
CA PHE A 21 9.88 8.43 10.46
C PHE A 21 9.14 9.17 9.34
N GLU A 22 9.43 10.45 9.09
CA GLU A 22 8.83 11.17 7.95
C GLU A 22 9.27 10.57 6.62
N VAL A 23 10.57 10.21 6.51
CA VAL A 23 11.10 9.54 5.32
C VAL A 23 10.43 8.19 5.12
N VAL A 24 10.24 7.42 6.19
CA VAL A 24 9.56 6.11 6.12
C VAL A 24 8.10 6.27 5.65
N TYR A 25 7.36 7.24 6.19
CA TYR A 25 5.98 7.51 5.76
C TYR A 25 5.91 7.95 4.29
N LEU A 26 6.83 8.81 3.84
CA LEU A 26 6.90 9.20 2.43
C LEU A 26 7.21 8.01 1.50
N LEU A 27 8.13 7.13 1.90
CA LEU A 27 8.43 5.91 1.15
C LEU A 27 7.23 4.95 1.11
N GLU A 28 6.49 4.83 2.20
CA GLU A 28 5.28 4.00 2.27
C GLU A 28 4.20 4.53 1.32
N ILE A 29 3.94 5.85 1.34
CA ILE A 29 2.99 6.51 0.42
C ILE A 29 3.43 6.33 -1.03
N ALA A 30 4.73 6.55 -1.34
CA ALA A 30 5.25 6.36 -2.68
C ALA A 30 5.07 4.90 -3.16
N THR A 31 5.34 3.93 -2.28
CA THR A 31 5.13 2.51 -2.59
C THR A 31 3.67 2.21 -2.89
N ILE A 32 2.75 2.70 -2.06
CA ILE A 32 1.30 2.55 -2.28
C ILE A 32 0.88 3.14 -3.63
N LEU A 33 1.35 4.35 -3.97
CA LEU A 33 1.05 4.99 -5.25
C LEU A 33 1.57 4.15 -6.43
N THR A 34 2.79 3.63 -6.34
CA THR A 34 3.33 2.75 -7.39
C THR A 34 2.53 1.46 -7.53
N CYS A 35 2.05 0.86 -6.43
CA CYS A 35 1.19 -0.31 -6.47
C CYS A 35 -0.16 -0.01 -7.14
N ILE A 36 -0.82 1.07 -6.75
CA ILE A 36 -2.14 1.45 -7.28
C ILE A 36 -2.03 1.78 -8.78
N ILE A 37 -1.09 2.65 -9.15
CA ILE A 37 -0.88 3.09 -10.54
C ILE A 37 -0.35 1.94 -11.41
N GLY A 38 0.54 1.11 -10.88
CA GLY A 38 1.14 -0.02 -11.61
C GLY A 38 0.17 -1.18 -11.82
N SER A 39 -0.79 -1.38 -10.91
CA SER A 39 -1.72 -2.51 -10.96
C SER A 39 -2.56 -2.62 -12.25
N PRO A 40 -3.15 -1.56 -12.84
CA PRO A 40 -3.87 -1.66 -14.12
C PRO A 40 -2.95 -2.07 -15.27
N PHE A 41 -1.72 -1.55 -15.31
CA PHE A 41 -0.73 -1.92 -16.33
C PHE A 41 -0.30 -3.38 -16.18
N ALA A 42 -0.09 -3.85 -14.95
CA ALA A 42 0.22 -5.24 -14.67
C ALA A 42 -0.92 -6.17 -15.09
N ALA A 43 -2.17 -5.83 -14.76
CA ALA A 43 -3.34 -6.61 -15.16
C ALA A 43 -3.51 -6.65 -16.70
N TYR A 44 -3.30 -5.52 -17.37
CA TYR A 44 -3.27 -5.47 -18.83
C TYR A 44 -2.16 -6.34 -19.43
N GLY A 45 -0.95 -6.29 -18.87
CA GLY A 45 0.16 -7.14 -19.30
C GLY A 45 -0.14 -8.63 -19.14
N ILE A 46 -0.64 -9.05 -17.98
CA ILE A 46 -0.99 -10.46 -17.69
C ILE A 46 -2.08 -10.98 -18.65
N THR A 47 -3.08 -10.15 -18.96
CA THR A 47 -4.18 -10.52 -19.87
C THR A 47 -3.72 -10.65 -21.32
N HIS A 48 -2.62 -10.01 -21.72
CA HIS A 48 -2.09 -10.07 -23.08
C HIS A 48 -0.81 -10.93 -23.23
N ALA A 49 -0.21 -11.37 -22.12
CA ALA A 49 1.01 -12.16 -22.11
C ALA A 49 0.82 -13.55 -22.75
N SER A 50 1.35 -13.74 -23.96
CA SER A 50 1.48 -15.04 -24.62
C SER A 50 2.96 -15.45 -24.62
N PRO A 51 3.34 -16.69 -24.27
CA PRO A 51 2.48 -17.86 -24.05
C PRO A 51 2.22 -18.16 -22.57
N LEU A 52 1.35 -17.41 -21.89
CA LEU A 52 0.93 -17.72 -20.51
C LEU A 52 -0.35 -18.55 -20.50
N HIS A 53 -0.33 -19.70 -19.81
CA HIS A 53 -1.52 -20.56 -19.66
C HIS A 53 -2.61 -19.87 -18.81
N ARG A 54 -3.89 -20.15 -19.12
CA ARG A 54 -5.05 -19.46 -18.52
C ARG A 54 -5.07 -19.50 -17.00
N ASN A 55 -4.73 -20.64 -16.40
CA ASN A 55 -4.70 -20.78 -14.93
C ASN A 55 -3.64 -19.86 -14.29
N PHE A 56 -2.46 -19.73 -14.91
CA PHE A 56 -1.43 -18.81 -14.40
C PHE A 56 -1.87 -17.36 -14.53
N ARG A 57 -2.58 -16.99 -15.60
CA ARG A 57 -3.12 -15.63 -15.76
C ARG A 57 -4.06 -15.28 -14.60
N ILE A 58 -4.97 -16.19 -14.26
CA ILE A 58 -5.92 -16.00 -13.15
C ILE A 58 -5.17 -15.85 -11.82
N ILE A 59 -4.16 -16.69 -11.56
CA ILE A 59 -3.34 -16.61 -10.33
C ILE A 59 -2.65 -15.24 -10.24
N PHE A 60 -2.01 -14.78 -11.32
CA PHE A 60 -1.34 -13.47 -11.30
C PHE A 60 -2.32 -12.30 -11.15
N LEU A 61 -3.50 -12.37 -11.77
CA LEU A 61 -4.55 -11.35 -11.55
C LEU A 61 -5.04 -11.34 -10.11
N LEU A 62 -5.15 -12.51 -9.46
CA LEU A 62 -5.47 -12.64 -8.04
C LEU A 62 -4.40 -12.01 -7.15
N VAL A 63 -3.12 -12.17 -7.49
CA VAL A 63 -2.02 -11.50 -6.79
C VAL A 63 -2.13 -9.98 -6.91
N VAL A 64 -2.40 -9.45 -8.11
CA VAL A 64 -2.60 -8.01 -8.32
C VAL A 64 -3.80 -7.50 -7.50
N PHE A 65 -4.89 -8.25 -7.44
CA PHE A 65 -6.05 -7.90 -6.62
C PHE A 65 -5.72 -7.90 -5.12
N HIS A 66 -5.03 -8.94 -4.64
CA HIS A 66 -4.61 -9.04 -3.24
C HIS A 66 -3.66 -7.91 -2.84
N MET A 67 -2.73 -7.55 -3.72
CA MET A 67 -1.82 -6.42 -3.52
C MET A 67 -2.59 -5.10 -3.36
N ASN A 68 -3.62 -4.87 -4.18
CA ASN A 68 -4.46 -3.67 -4.05
C ASN A 68 -5.21 -3.63 -2.72
N ILE A 69 -5.77 -4.74 -2.24
CA ILE A 69 -6.38 -4.81 -0.91
C ILE A 69 -5.38 -4.43 0.18
N GLY A 70 -4.15 -4.95 0.08
CA GLY A 70 -3.05 -4.58 0.99
C GLY A 70 -2.69 -3.09 0.94
N ALA A 71 -2.66 -2.50 -0.26
CA ALA A 71 -2.40 -1.07 -0.43
C ALA A 71 -3.50 -0.20 0.20
N PHE A 72 -4.79 -0.58 0.02
CA PHE A 72 -5.91 0.13 0.62
C PHE A 72 -5.96 0.00 2.16
N SER A 73 -5.63 -1.17 2.70
CA SER A 73 -5.57 -1.34 4.17
C SER A 73 -4.46 -0.50 4.79
N ARG A 74 -3.32 -0.35 4.08
CA ARG A 74 -2.25 0.56 4.49
C ARG A 74 -2.63 2.03 4.43
N LEU A 75 -3.36 2.46 3.40
CA LEU A 75 -3.91 3.82 3.35
C LEU A 75 -4.83 4.13 4.53
N ALA A 76 -5.68 3.18 4.92
CA ALA A 76 -6.55 3.34 6.08
C ALA A 76 -5.75 3.48 7.39
N LEU A 77 -4.63 2.76 7.53
CA LEU A 77 -3.74 2.89 8.68
C LEU A 77 -3.03 4.25 8.70
N ILE A 78 -2.47 4.69 7.56
CA ILE A 78 -1.81 6.01 7.44
C ILE A 78 -2.80 7.14 7.74
N TYR A 79 -4.03 7.06 7.21
CA TYR A 79 -5.07 8.06 7.48
C TYR A 79 -5.35 8.20 8.98
N ASN A 80 -5.42 7.09 9.71
CA ASN A 80 -5.61 7.10 11.17
C ASN A 80 -4.35 7.52 11.95
N GLN A 81 -3.17 7.54 11.33
CA GLN A 81 -1.92 8.01 11.94
C GLN A 81 -1.67 9.50 11.70
N VAL A 82 -2.23 10.07 10.63
CA VAL A 82 -2.08 11.51 10.28
C VAL A 82 -3.17 12.36 10.92
N LEU A 83 -4.37 11.82 11.16
CA LEU A 83 -5.58 12.53 11.60
C LEU A 83 -5.92 12.27 13.07
#